data_AF-A0A388M8Y8-F1
#
_entry.id   AF-A0A388M8Y8-F1
#
_cell.length_a   1.000
_cell.length_b   1.000
_cell.length_c   1.000
_cell.angle_alpha   90.00
_cell.angle_beta   90.00
_cell.angle_gamma   90.00
#
_symmetry.space_group_name_H-M   'P 1'
#
loop_
_entity.id
_entity.type
_entity.pdbx_description
1 polymer ?
#
loop_
_entity_poly.entity_id
_entity_poly.type
_entity_poly.pdbx_seq_one_letter_code
_entity_poly.pdbx_strand_id
1 'polypeptide(L)'
;MTNDIGKKWDNLFQHYKKVQCYETASGGKNFFNHTPALRTEEGFNCRMEERVYDEIDAMSKGNKTIYQDNVADTSARGGLQMPLSPSVAGESAAGGDGGDGNDDDGGSARESGFSAGSTGGNCKSKNMHQQTFEAIAEVIDKHDALMADTVEGASKRQCSILERQCNILEREVDAQWRHYKASDEANRLMCTALLEIAKAIRDRS
;
A
#
# COMPACT_ATOMS: atom_id res chain seq x y z
N MET A 1 -7.26 19.32 22.70
CA MET A 1 -8.24 18.24 22.94
C MET A 1 -8.90 17.82 21.62
N THR A 2 -8.16 17.24 20.67
CA THR A 2 -8.69 16.76 19.37
C THR A 2 -8.16 15.39 18.96
N ASN A 3 -7.18 14.84 19.69
CA ASN A 3 -6.52 13.58 19.38
C ASN A 3 -7.25 12.33 19.93
N ASP A 4 -8.43 12.50 20.53
CA ASP A 4 -9.19 11.40 21.14
C ASP A 4 -10.21 10.80 20.16
N ILE A 5 -10.80 11.62 19.28
CA ILE A 5 -11.79 11.17 18.28
C ILE A 5 -11.11 10.31 17.20
N GLY A 6 -9.96 10.75 16.69
CA GLY A 6 -9.20 10.00 15.67
C GLY A 6 -8.76 8.62 16.19
N LYS A 7 -8.23 8.55 17.41
CA LYS A 7 -7.82 7.27 18.02
C LYS A 7 -8.99 6.31 18.25
N LYS A 8 -10.16 6.84 18.64
CA LYS A 8 -11.39 6.04 18.78
C LYS A 8 -11.84 5.49 17.43
N TRP A 9 -11.75 6.29 16.38
CA TRP A 9 -12.07 5.86 15.02
C TRP A 9 -11.08 4.80 14.50
N ASP A 10 -9.78 5.01 14.69
CA ASP A 10 -8.75 4.04 14.29
C ASP A 10 -8.96 2.69 14.98
N ASN A 11 -9.27 2.70 16.29
CA ASN A 11 -9.57 1.48 17.03
C ASN A 11 -10.82 0.78 16.50
N LEU A 12 -11.89 1.53 16.22
CA LEU A 12 -13.14 1.00 15.68
C LEU A 12 -12.93 0.39 14.29
N PHE A 13 -12.17 1.08 13.44
CA PHE A 13 -11.88 0.65 12.07
C PHE A 13 -10.96 -0.59 12.04
N GLN A 14 -9.98 -0.67 12.94
CA GLN A 14 -9.18 -1.88 13.11
C GLN A 14 -10.06 -3.08 13.51
N HIS A 15 -11.04 -2.87 14.38
CA HIS A 15 -11.99 -3.92 14.74
C HIS A 15 -12.88 -4.35 13.56
N TYR A 16 -13.37 -3.41 12.77
CA TYR A 16 -14.08 -3.70 11.51
C TYR A 16 -13.24 -4.60 10.60
N LYS A 17 -11.96 -4.27 10.37
CA LYS A 17 -11.05 -5.08 9.54
C LYS A 17 -10.85 -6.49 10.11
N LYS A 18 -10.73 -6.62 11.43
CA LYS A 18 -10.57 -7.92 12.10
C LYS A 18 -11.80 -8.80 11.91
N VAL A 19 -13.00 -8.23 11.99
CA VAL A 19 -14.28 -8.92 11.73
C VAL A 19 -14.35 -9.38 10.27
N GLN A 20 -14.03 -8.51 9.31
CA GLN A 20 -14.01 -8.85 7.89
C GLN A 20 -13.05 -10.03 7.58
N CYS A 21 -11.86 -10.04 8.19
CA CYS A 21 -10.92 -11.14 8.06
C CYS A 21 -11.47 -12.45 8.63
N TYR A 22 -12.16 -12.38 9.77
CA TYR A 22 -12.80 -13.54 10.39
C TYR A 22 -13.93 -14.11 9.54
N GLU A 23 -14.83 -13.26 9.04
CA GLU A 23 -15.93 -13.69 8.15
C GLU A 23 -15.39 -14.32 6.87
N THR A 24 -14.30 -13.79 6.32
CA THR A 24 -13.63 -14.36 5.14
C THR A 24 -12.98 -15.72 5.45
N ALA A 25 -12.28 -15.84 6.59
CA ALA A 25 -11.60 -17.08 6.98
C ALA A 25 -12.56 -18.18 7.45
N SER A 26 -13.70 -17.83 8.02
CA SER A 26 -14.72 -18.76 8.53
C SER A 26 -15.69 -19.27 7.46
N GLY A 27 -15.50 -18.87 6.20
CA GLY A 27 -16.35 -19.27 5.07
C GLY A 27 -17.68 -18.50 5.00
N GLY A 28 -17.70 -17.24 5.46
CA GLY A 28 -18.89 -16.38 5.42
C GLY A 28 -19.82 -16.52 6.62
N LYS A 29 -19.35 -17.10 7.74
CA LYS A 29 -20.15 -17.11 8.97
C LYS A 29 -20.19 -15.70 9.55
N ASN A 30 -21.40 -15.18 9.75
CA ASN A 30 -21.61 -13.83 10.29
C ASN A 30 -21.09 -13.76 11.74
N PHE A 31 -20.18 -12.81 11.98
CA PHE A 31 -19.57 -12.58 13.28
C PHE A 31 -20.59 -12.20 14.37
N PHE A 32 -21.69 -11.53 14.00
CA PHE A 32 -22.71 -11.06 14.94
C PHE A 32 -23.62 -12.18 15.47
N ASN A 33 -23.58 -13.36 14.86
CA ASN A 33 -24.27 -14.55 15.38
C ASN A 33 -23.56 -15.17 16.58
N HIS A 34 -22.30 -14.80 16.87
CA HIS A 34 -21.60 -15.27 18.06
C HIS A 34 -22.12 -14.58 19.33
N THR A 35 -22.23 -15.34 20.42
CA THR A 35 -22.49 -14.79 21.76
C THR A 35 -21.29 -13.95 22.23
N PRO A 36 -21.49 -12.94 23.10
CA PRO A 36 -20.39 -12.11 23.61
C PRO A 36 -19.24 -12.90 24.25
N ALA A 37 -19.54 -14.02 24.90
CA ALA A 37 -18.54 -14.92 25.49
C ALA A 37 -17.63 -15.56 24.42
N LEU A 38 -18.22 -16.03 23.32
CA LEU A 38 -17.50 -16.66 22.23
C LEU A 38 -16.65 -15.64 21.43
N ARG A 39 -17.13 -14.40 21.31
CA ARG A 39 -16.32 -13.30 20.72
C ARG A 39 -15.09 -12.99 21.56
N THR A 40 -15.22 -13.04 22.88
CA THR A 40 -14.11 -12.80 23.80
C THR A 40 -13.07 -13.93 23.72
N GLU A 41 -13.53 -15.19 23.61
CA GLU A 41 -12.68 -16.37 23.41
C GLU A 41 -11.87 -16.31 22.11
N GLU A 42 -12.50 -15.82 21.02
CA GLU A 42 -11.86 -15.55 19.72
C GLU A 42 -10.97 -14.28 19.71
N GLY A 43 -10.77 -13.64 20.88
CA GLY A 43 -9.89 -12.49 21.04
C GLY A 43 -10.46 -11.17 20.52
N PHE A 44 -11.79 -11.04 20.43
CA PHE A 44 -12.46 -9.78 20.12
C PHE A 44 -12.92 -9.10 21.42
N ASN A 45 -12.20 -8.04 21.81
CA ASN A 45 -12.50 -7.25 23.01
C ASN A 45 -13.38 -6.01 22.76
N CYS A 46 -13.76 -5.74 21.50
CA CYS A 46 -14.58 -4.58 21.18
C CYS A 46 -16.05 -4.96 21.11
N ARG A 47 -16.88 -4.12 21.74
CA ARG A 47 -18.34 -4.15 21.64
C ARG A 47 -18.76 -3.46 20.34
N MET A 48 -18.36 -4.01 19.20
CA MET A 48 -18.85 -3.59 17.89
C MET A 48 -20.29 -4.08 17.73
N GLU A 49 -21.23 -3.16 17.51
CA GLU A 49 -22.62 -3.50 17.23
C GLU A 49 -22.82 -3.68 15.72
N GLU A 50 -23.72 -4.60 15.32
CA GLU A 50 -23.98 -4.96 13.92
C GLU A 50 -24.32 -3.73 13.06
N ARG A 51 -25.14 -2.82 13.58
CA ARG A 51 -25.50 -1.58 12.87
C ARG A 51 -24.29 -0.68 12.58
N VAL A 52 -23.35 -0.59 13.51
CA VAL A 52 -22.13 0.22 13.34
C VAL A 52 -21.23 -0.45 12.30
N TYR A 53 -21.20 -1.77 12.28
CA TYR A 53 -20.47 -2.53 11.26
C TYR A 53 -21.08 -2.32 9.88
N ASP A 54 -22.39 -2.44 9.75
CA ASP A 54 -23.11 -2.21 8.49
C ASP A 54 -22.94 -0.78 7.98
N GLU A 55 -22.90 0.23 8.85
CA GLU A 55 -22.67 1.62 8.46
C GLU A 55 -21.23 1.83 7.95
N ILE A 56 -20.22 1.29 8.65
CA ILE A 56 -18.82 1.34 8.19
C ILE A 56 -18.65 0.53 6.90
N ASP A 57 -19.31 -0.61 6.79
CA ASP A 57 -19.26 -1.48 5.61
C ASP A 57 -19.95 -0.83 4.40
N ALA A 58 -21.11 -0.18 4.60
CA ALA A 58 -21.81 0.59 3.59
C ALA A 58 -20.99 1.79 3.12
N MET A 59 -20.35 2.51 4.04
CA MET A 59 -19.39 3.56 3.70
C MET A 59 -18.19 2.99 2.93
N SER A 60 -17.62 1.87 3.39
CA SER A 60 -16.45 1.23 2.77
C SER A 60 -16.75 0.67 1.37
N LYS A 61 -17.94 0.11 1.14
CA LYS A 61 -18.41 -0.43 -0.15
C LYS A 61 -19.00 0.64 -1.08
N GLY A 62 -19.58 1.70 -0.51
CA GLY A 62 -20.10 2.88 -1.23
C GLY A 62 -19.01 3.83 -1.71
N ASN A 63 -17.79 3.69 -1.20
CA ASN A 63 -16.59 4.42 -1.60
C ASN A 63 -15.99 3.98 -2.94
N LYS A 64 -16.80 3.51 -3.91
CA LYS A 64 -16.38 3.27 -5.30
C LYS A 64 -15.92 4.54 -6.04
N THR A 65 -16.18 5.71 -5.46
CA THR A 65 -15.66 7.00 -5.93
C THR A 65 -14.28 7.33 -5.33
N ILE A 66 -13.86 6.63 -4.27
CA ILE A 66 -12.59 6.88 -3.54
C ILE A 66 -11.53 5.83 -3.88
N TYR A 67 -11.92 4.59 -4.20
CA TYR A 67 -11.05 3.62 -4.86
C TYR A 67 -11.68 3.21 -6.19
N GLN A 68 -11.03 3.56 -7.30
CA GLN A 68 -11.41 3.05 -8.61
C GLN A 68 -11.25 1.53 -8.62
N ASP A 69 -12.27 0.85 -9.15
CA ASP A 69 -12.18 -0.53 -9.62
C ASP A 69 -10.99 -0.59 -10.58
N ASN A 70 -10.02 -1.47 -10.32
CA ASN A 70 -8.88 -1.65 -11.20
C ASN A 70 -9.42 -2.09 -12.56
N VAL A 71 -9.37 -1.16 -13.52
CA VAL A 71 -9.81 -1.38 -14.89
C VAL A 71 -8.94 -2.48 -15.48
N ALA A 72 -9.59 -3.60 -15.81
CA ALA A 72 -9.18 -4.63 -16.75
C ALA A 72 -7.70 -5.06 -16.70
N ASP A 73 -7.52 -6.30 -16.22
CA ASP A 73 -6.50 -7.20 -16.74
C ASP A 73 -6.57 -7.22 -18.29
N THR A 74 -5.81 -6.33 -18.93
CA THR A 74 -5.48 -6.38 -20.35
C THR A 74 -4.02 -6.78 -20.45
N SER A 75 -3.71 -7.97 -19.93
CA SER A 75 -2.48 -8.69 -20.26
C SER A 75 -2.77 -9.93 -21.11
N ALA A 76 -3.83 -9.91 -21.91
CA ALA A 76 -3.98 -10.85 -23.01
C ALA A 76 -3.08 -10.44 -24.18
N ARG A 77 -1.84 -10.95 -24.19
CA ARG A 77 -1.23 -11.72 -25.30
C ARG A 77 0.30 -11.59 -25.31
N GLY A 78 0.94 -12.58 -24.69
CA GLY A 78 2.37 -12.85 -24.83
C GLY A 78 2.66 -14.25 -24.29
N GLY A 79 2.09 -15.28 -24.94
CA GLY A 79 2.27 -16.66 -24.54
C GLY A 79 3.73 -17.07 -24.56
N LEU A 80 4.28 -17.40 -23.39
CA LEU A 80 5.46 -18.23 -23.27
C LEU A 80 5.12 -19.40 -22.35
N GLN A 81 5.07 -20.53 -23.02
CA GLN A 81 4.82 -21.88 -22.54
C GLN A 81 5.82 -22.24 -21.43
N MET A 82 5.34 -22.59 -20.24
CA MET A 82 6.16 -23.28 -19.24
C MET A 82 6.30 -24.75 -19.65
N PRO A 83 7.52 -25.29 -19.77
CA PRO A 83 7.71 -26.72 -19.81
C PRO A 83 7.54 -27.32 -18.40
N LEU A 84 6.62 -28.27 -18.37
CA LEU A 84 6.31 -29.20 -17.29
C LEU A 84 7.57 -29.96 -16.83
N SER A 85 7.81 -30.01 -15.52
CA SER A 85 8.75 -30.96 -14.92
C SER A 85 8.26 -32.39 -15.11
N PRO A 86 9.16 -33.37 -15.32
CA PRO A 86 8.93 -34.74 -14.87
C PRO A 86 9.85 -35.06 -13.68
N SER A 87 9.20 -35.35 -12.55
CA SER A 87 9.76 -36.12 -11.46
C SER A 87 10.01 -37.55 -11.94
N VAL A 88 11.25 -38.05 -11.84
CA VAL A 88 11.55 -39.49 -11.76
C VAL A 88 12.57 -39.70 -10.66
N ALA A 89 12.13 -40.44 -9.64
CA ALA A 89 12.93 -41.02 -8.58
C ALA A 89 13.89 -42.08 -9.14
N GLY A 90 15.07 -42.20 -8.53
CA GLY A 90 16.06 -43.21 -8.89
C GLY A 90 17.21 -43.25 -7.90
N GLU A 91 17.02 -44.03 -6.84
CA GLU A 91 18.02 -44.49 -5.88
C GLU A 91 18.93 -45.60 -6.44
N SER A 92 20.15 -45.72 -5.89
CA SER A 92 20.99 -46.93 -5.75
C SER A 92 22.45 -46.82 -6.27
N ALA A 93 23.30 -47.68 -5.70
CA ALA A 93 24.69 -47.48 -5.33
C ALA A 93 25.76 -48.18 -6.21
N ALA A 94 27.02 -47.87 -5.87
CA ALA A 94 28.21 -48.74 -5.81
C ALA A 94 29.13 -48.96 -7.05
N GLY A 95 30.45 -48.86 -6.77
CA GLY A 95 31.59 -49.49 -7.46
C GLY A 95 32.27 -48.61 -8.51
N GLY A 96 33.59 -48.40 -8.59
CA GLY A 96 34.81 -48.88 -7.90
C GLY A 96 35.98 -48.01 -8.42
N ASP A 97 36.97 -47.69 -7.59
CA ASP A 97 38.34 -48.26 -7.58
C ASP A 97 39.33 -47.71 -8.65
N GLY A 98 40.54 -47.32 -8.21
CA GLY A 98 41.77 -47.39 -9.03
C GLY A 98 42.65 -46.13 -9.16
N GLY A 99 43.75 -46.08 -8.39
CA GLY A 99 45.00 -45.32 -8.67
C GLY A 99 45.28 -44.19 -7.66
N ASP A 100 46.08 -44.35 -6.59
CA ASP A 100 47.51 -44.73 -6.43
C ASP A 100 48.51 -43.79 -7.14
N GLY A 101 49.38 -43.15 -6.35
CA GLY A 101 50.42 -42.24 -6.82
C GLY A 101 50.82 -41.17 -5.80
N ASN A 102 51.79 -41.53 -4.97
CA ASN A 102 52.36 -40.83 -3.81
C ASN A 102 53.44 -39.77 -4.17
N ASP A 103 53.74 -38.89 -3.20
CA ASP A 103 55.02 -38.21 -2.87
C ASP A 103 55.55 -36.94 -3.60
N ASP A 104 55.62 -35.89 -2.77
CA ASP A 104 56.73 -35.03 -2.37
C ASP A 104 57.47 -34.04 -3.30
N ASP A 105 57.40 -32.78 -2.82
CA ASP A 105 58.44 -31.78 -2.55
C ASP A 105 59.73 -31.73 -3.39
N GLY A 106 60.12 -30.51 -3.77
CA GLY A 106 61.38 -30.26 -4.45
C GLY A 106 61.49 -28.87 -5.04
N GLY A 107 61.84 -27.89 -4.21
CA GLY A 107 62.10 -26.52 -4.64
C GLY A 107 63.20 -26.39 -5.71
N SER A 108 63.09 -25.35 -6.54
CA SER A 108 64.22 -24.88 -7.33
C SER A 108 64.13 -23.38 -7.56
N ALA A 109 64.89 -22.65 -6.74
CA ALA A 109 65.25 -21.26 -6.99
C ALA A 109 66.27 -21.23 -8.13
N ARG A 110 65.93 -20.61 -9.27
CA ARG A 110 66.92 -20.00 -10.18
C ARG A 110 66.36 -18.75 -10.86
N GLU A 111 67.01 -17.67 -10.48
CA GLU A 111 66.95 -16.30 -10.98
C GLU A 111 67.09 -16.22 -12.50
N SER A 112 66.39 -15.28 -13.14
CA SER A 112 66.93 -14.59 -14.31
C SER A 112 66.39 -13.16 -14.33
N GLY A 113 67.31 -12.21 -14.15
CA GLY A 113 67.03 -10.79 -14.05
C GLY A 113 67.13 -10.04 -15.37
N PHE A 114 66.70 -8.78 -15.25
CA PHE A 114 66.90 -7.62 -16.13
C PHE A 114 65.97 -7.44 -17.35
N SER A 115 65.08 -6.47 -17.23
CA SER A 115 65.10 -5.35 -18.18
C SER A 115 64.69 -4.05 -17.49
N ALA A 116 65.64 -3.11 -17.43
CA ALA A 116 65.45 -1.75 -16.97
C ALA A 116 64.91 -0.89 -18.12
N GLY A 117 63.83 -0.16 -17.86
CA GLY A 117 63.21 0.75 -18.83
C GLY A 117 62.14 1.61 -18.16
N SER A 118 62.55 2.46 -17.22
CA SER A 118 61.72 3.51 -16.66
C SER A 118 61.55 4.62 -17.70
N THR A 119 60.33 4.86 -18.15
CA THR A 119 59.94 6.15 -18.74
C THR A 119 58.51 6.47 -18.29
N GLY A 120 58.35 7.69 -17.79
CA GLY A 120 57.25 8.09 -16.91
C GLY A 120 55.87 8.03 -17.55
N GLY A 121 54.95 7.45 -16.79
CA GLY A 121 53.52 7.61 -16.90
C GLY A 121 52.95 7.22 -15.55
N ASN A 122 52.58 8.21 -14.74
CA ASN A 122 52.04 8.02 -13.39
C ASN A 122 50.63 7.41 -13.47
N CYS A 123 50.53 6.19 -13.96
CA CYS A 123 49.37 5.33 -13.81
C CYS A 123 49.49 4.73 -12.41
N LYS A 124 49.15 5.53 -11.39
CA LYS A 124 48.81 5.02 -10.07
C LYS A 124 47.61 4.11 -10.30
N SER A 125 47.90 2.82 -10.52
CA SER A 125 46.91 1.74 -10.50
C SER A 125 46.03 2.01 -9.29
N LYS A 126 44.79 2.47 -9.51
CA LYS A 126 43.82 2.57 -8.42
C LYS A 126 43.80 1.18 -7.83
N ASN A 127 44.21 1.04 -6.57
CA ASN A 127 44.25 -0.28 -5.96
C ASN A 127 42.83 -0.89 -6.08
N MET A 128 42.74 -2.21 -6.25
CA MET A 128 41.44 -2.88 -6.39
C MET A 128 40.45 -2.47 -5.29
N HIS A 129 40.94 -2.17 -4.09
CA HIS A 129 40.11 -1.75 -2.97
C HIS A 129 39.40 -0.41 -3.24
N GLN A 130 40.09 0.58 -3.81
CA GLN A 130 39.53 1.87 -4.15
C GLN A 130 38.47 1.76 -5.25
N GLN A 131 38.70 0.90 -6.25
CA GLN A 131 37.70 0.64 -7.30
C GLN A 131 36.46 -0.04 -6.72
N THR A 132 36.63 -1.00 -5.80
CA THR A 132 35.50 -1.63 -5.10
C THR A 132 34.70 -0.61 -4.29
N PHE A 133 35.36 0.30 -3.55
CA PHE A 133 34.66 1.34 -2.81
C PHE A 133 33.95 2.36 -3.71
N GLU A 134 34.58 2.79 -4.82
CA GLU A 134 33.92 3.65 -5.82
C GLU A 134 32.67 2.99 -6.41
N ALA A 135 32.74 1.69 -6.74
CA ALA A 135 31.60 0.94 -7.25
C ALA A 135 30.47 0.79 -6.20
N ILE A 136 30.82 0.55 -4.94
CA ILE A 136 29.82 0.48 -3.85
C ILE A 136 29.15 1.84 -3.65
N ALA A 137 29.91 2.93 -3.64
CA ALA A 137 29.36 4.27 -3.52
C ALA A 137 28.39 4.59 -4.66
N GLU A 138 28.74 4.25 -5.90
CA GLU A 138 27.86 4.43 -7.06
C GLU A 138 26.54 3.64 -6.93
N VAL A 139 26.58 2.43 -6.37
CA VAL A 139 25.36 1.63 -6.12
C VAL A 139 24.47 2.28 -5.06
N ILE A 140 25.06 2.82 -3.99
CA ILE A 140 24.32 3.53 -2.94
C ILE A 140 23.66 4.78 -3.53
N ASP A 141 24.41 5.60 -4.26
CA ASP A 141 23.87 6.83 -4.88
C ASP A 141 22.71 6.52 -5.84
N LYS A 142 22.84 5.47 -6.65
CA LYS A 142 21.75 5.03 -7.55
C LYS A 142 20.54 4.53 -6.78
N HIS A 143 20.75 3.78 -5.71
CA HIS A 143 19.67 3.28 -4.87
C HIS A 143 18.92 4.45 -4.20
N ASP A 144 19.65 5.42 -3.65
CA ASP A 144 19.06 6.59 -3.00
C ASP A 144 18.26 7.44 -3.99
N ALA A 145 18.78 7.65 -5.21
CA ALA A 145 18.06 8.33 -6.28
C ALA A 145 16.78 7.56 -6.69
N LEU A 146 16.87 6.24 -6.88
CA LEU A 146 15.72 5.40 -7.23
C LEU A 146 14.64 5.41 -6.13
N MET A 147 15.05 5.36 -4.87
CA MET A 147 14.13 5.44 -3.73
C MET A 147 13.45 6.82 -3.65
N ALA A 148 14.21 7.90 -3.86
CA ALA A 148 13.66 9.25 -3.91
C ALA A 148 12.62 9.40 -5.02
N ASP A 149 12.95 8.97 -6.25
CA ASP A 149 12.03 9.03 -7.40
C ASP A 149 10.76 8.18 -7.17
N THR A 150 10.91 7.00 -6.58
CA THR A 150 9.78 6.11 -6.29
C THR A 150 8.83 6.74 -5.28
N VAL A 151 9.36 7.29 -4.19
CA VAL A 151 8.57 7.95 -3.15
C VAL A 151 7.93 9.23 -3.67
N GLU A 152 8.68 10.05 -4.41
CA GLU A 152 8.17 11.29 -4.99
C GLU A 152 7.08 11.01 -6.03
N GLY A 153 7.26 10.02 -6.89
CA GLY A 153 6.26 9.58 -7.86
C GLY A 153 4.97 9.08 -7.21
N ALA A 154 5.08 8.27 -6.15
CA ALA A 154 3.93 7.82 -5.38
C ALA A 154 3.22 8.99 -4.67
N SER A 155 3.99 9.89 -4.04
CA SER A 155 3.49 11.06 -3.34
C SER A 155 2.74 12.02 -4.28
N LYS A 156 3.30 12.35 -5.45
CA LYS A 156 2.64 13.19 -6.47
C LYS A 156 1.29 12.63 -6.92
N ARG A 157 1.20 11.32 -7.13
CA ARG A 157 -0.06 10.66 -7.48
C ARG A 157 -1.09 10.77 -6.35
N GLN A 158 -0.68 10.53 -5.10
CA GLN A 158 -1.56 10.68 -3.95
C GLN A 158 -2.02 12.13 -3.76
N CYS A 159 -1.12 13.11 -3.87
CA CYS A 159 -1.47 14.53 -3.81
C CYS A 159 -2.48 14.92 -4.91
N SER A 160 -2.28 14.46 -6.14
CA SER A 160 -3.20 14.76 -7.25
C SER A 160 -4.60 14.20 -7.01
N ILE A 161 -4.69 12.98 -6.45
CA ILE A 161 -5.97 12.36 -6.08
C ILE A 161 -6.64 13.17 -4.98
N LEU A 162 -5.90 13.50 -3.92
CA LEU A 162 -6.44 14.26 -2.79
C LEU A 162 -6.90 15.66 -3.21
N GLU A 163 -6.13 16.36 -4.05
CA GLU A 163 -6.49 17.67 -4.57
C GLU A 163 -7.80 17.60 -5.38
N ARG A 164 -7.97 16.55 -6.20
CA ARG A 164 -9.23 16.33 -6.91
C ARG A 164 -10.40 16.08 -5.95
N GLN A 165 -10.18 15.32 -4.88
CA GLN A 165 -11.21 15.07 -3.85
C GLN A 165 -11.58 16.37 -3.11
N CYS A 166 -10.61 17.20 -2.74
CA CYS A 166 -10.86 18.51 -2.13
C CYS A 166 -11.70 19.40 -3.04
N ASN A 167 -11.35 19.47 -4.33
CA ASN A 167 -12.08 20.26 -5.31
C ASN A 167 -13.53 19.78 -5.50
N ILE A 168 -13.78 18.46 -5.45
CA ILE A 168 -15.14 17.91 -5.54
C ILE A 168 -15.93 18.30 -4.29
N LEU A 169 -15.36 18.07 -3.10
CA LEU A 169 -16.01 18.38 -1.83
C LEU A 169 -16.36 19.87 -1.71
N GLU A 170 -15.45 20.76 -2.11
CA GLU A 170 -15.68 22.20 -2.08
C GLU A 170 -16.89 22.60 -2.95
N ARG A 171 -17.01 22.02 -4.16
CA ARG A 171 -18.16 22.27 -5.04
C ARG A 171 -19.46 21.73 -4.45
N GLU A 172 -19.44 20.58 -3.80
CA GLU A 172 -20.61 20.00 -3.15
C GLU A 172 -21.10 20.86 -1.97
N VAL A 173 -20.16 21.31 -1.13
CA VAL A 173 -20.46 22.20 0.01
C VAL A 173 -21.04 23.52 -0.48
N ASP A 174 -20.45 24.12 -1.52
CA ASP A 174 -20.93 25.37 -2.12
C ASP A 174 -22.33 25.20 -2.75
N ALA A 175 -22.61 24.06 -3.40
CA ALA A 175 -23.95 23.75 -3.89
C ALA A 175 -24.97 23.62 -2.75
N GLN A 176 -24.65 22.87 -1.69
CA GLN A 176 -25.53 22.74 -0.51
C GLN A 176 -25.77 24.09 0.17
N TRP A 177 -24.75 24.93 0.29
CA TRP A 177 -24.88 26.27 0.84
C TRP A 177 -25.86 27.13 0.04
N ARG A 178 -25.76 27.09 -1.30
CA ARG A 178 -26.73 27.79 -2.17
C ARG A 178 -28.15 27.28 -1.96
N HIS A 179 -28.34 25.96 -1.87
CA HIS A 179 -29.65 25.37 -1.61
C HIS A 179 -30.21 25.78 -0.25
N TYR A 180 -29.38 25.76 0.79
CA TYR A 180 -29.76 26.22 2.13
C TYR A 180 -30.20 27.68 2.10
N LYS A 181 -29.41 28.56 1.48
CA LYS A 181 -29.74 29.99 1.36
C LYS A 181 -31.05 30.23 0.60
N ALA A 182 -31.28 29.50 -0.49
CA ALA A 182 -32.53 29.60 -1.24
C ALA A 182 -33.74 29.12 -0.42
N SER A 183 -33.57 28.04 0.36
CA SER A 183 -34.60 27.51 1.25
C SER A 183 -34.93 28.48 2.39
N ASP A 184 -33.91 29.07 3.02
CA ASP A 184 -34.08 30.08 4.07
C ASP A 184 -34.88 31.28 3.57
N GLU A 185 -34.54 31.79 2.38
CA GLU A 185 -35.27 32.90 1.76
C GLU A 185 -36.72 32.51 1.43
N ALA A 186 -36.94 31.31 0.90
CA ALA A 186 -38.29 30.81 0.64
C ALA A 186 -39.13 30.70 1.93
N ASN A 187 -38.54 30.20 3.01
CA ASN A 187 -39.18 30.13 4.33
C ASN A 187 -39.50 31.53 4.87
N ARG A 188 -38.59 32.49 4.73
CA ARG A 188 -38.80 33.89 5.13
C ARG A 188 -39.99 34.51 4.40
N LEU A 189 -40.07 34.32 3.09
CA LEU A 189 -41.18 34.80 2.27
C LEU A 189 -42.49 34.13 2.65
N MET A 190 -42.49 32.81 2.89
CA MET A 190 -43.67 32.07 3.33
C MET A 190 -44.20 32.58 4.68
N CYS A 191 -43.31 32.75 5.66
CA CYS A 191 -43.67 33.31 6.97
C CYS A 191 -44.26 34.72 6.84
N THR A 192 -43.69 35.55 5.97
CA THR A 192 -44.19 36.90 5.71
C THR A 192 -45.59 36.86 5.09
N ALA A 193 -45.81 36.00 4.08
CA ALA A 193 -47.12 35.84 3.46
C ALA A 193 -48.18 35.35 4.45
N LEU A 194 -47.85 34.39 5.32
CA LEU A 194 -48.74 33.89 6.37
C LEU A 194 -49.10 35.00 7.38
N LEU A 195 -48.13 35.84 7.76
CA LEU A 195 -48.37 36.98 8.65
C LEU A 195 -49.33 38.01 8.02
N GLU A 196 -49.16 38.31 6.73
CA GLU A 196 -50.05 39.23 6.01
C GLU A 196 -51.47 38.66 5.89
N ILE A 197 -51.61 37.35 5.63
CA ILE A 197 -52.92 36.68 5.63
C ILE A 197 -53.58 36.79 7.00
N ALA A 198 -52.85 36.47 8.08
CA ALA A 198 -53.38 36.55 9.45
C ALA A 198 -53.82 37.98 9.80
N LYS A 199 -53.06 38.99 9.38
CA LYS A 199 -53.40 40.40 9.55
C LYS A 199 -54.68 40.76 8.78
N ALA A 200 -54.79 40.37 7.51
CA ALA A 200 -55.97 40.65 6.70
C ALA A 200 -57.26 39.99 7.26
N ILE A 201 -57.15 38.81 7.87
CA ILE A 201 -58.28 38.15 8.55
C ILE A 201 -58.69 38.92 9.81
N ARG A 202 -57.71 39.32 10.63
CA ARG A 202 -57.98 40.11 11.85
C ARG A 202 -58.62 41.44 11.54
N ASP A 203 -58.16 42.14 10.51
CA ASP A 203 -58.68 43.47 10.14
C ASP A 203 -60.09 43.41 9.52
N ARG A 204 -60.57 42.21 9.15
CA ARG A 204 -61.94 41.95 8.67
C ARG A 204 -62.91 41.48 9.76
N SER A 205 -62.40 41.10 10.94
CA SER A 205 -63.20 40.63 12.09
C SER A 205 -63.57 41.81 12.99
#